data_AF-A0A553H0V2-F1
#
_entry.id   AF-A0A553H0V2-F1
#
_cell.length_a   1.000
_cell.length_b   1.000
_cell.length_c   1.000
_cell.angle_alpha   90.00
_cell.angle_beta   90.00
_cell.angle_gamma   90.00
#
_symmetry.space_group_name_H-M   'P 1'
#
loop_
_entity.id
_entity.type
_entity.pdbx_description
1 polymer ?
#
loop_
_entity_poly.entity_id
_entity_poly.type
_entity_poly.pdbx_seq_one_letter_code
_entity_poly.pdbx_strand_id
1 'polypeptide(L)'
;MNTIAKYSDEIRQHLLHGGFDDEAGHIRQLTHEVLDEQLPAQTRRKAAVDLIDRCHVRWLGDYYIPDIDYNAWGNLLTRFAKALNTFLRT
;
A
#
# COMPACT_ATOMS: atom_id res chain seq x y z
N MET A 1 -9.59 2.92 -13.48
CA MET A 1 -8.38 2.42 -12.79
C MET A 1 -8.72 2.22 -11.34
N ASN A 2 -8.47 1.03 -10.77
CA ASN A 2 -8.79 0.73 -9.37
C ASN A 2 -7.98 1.65 -8.43
N THR A 3 -8.64 2.35 -7.51
CA THR A 3 -8.01 3.33 -6.62
C THR A 3 -6.92 2.71 -5.73
N ILE A 4 -7.10 1.44 -5.33
CA ILE A 4 -6.11 0.67 -4.55
C ILE A 4 -4.86 0.44 -5.41
N ALA A 5 -5.03 -0.01 -6.66
CA ALA A 5 -3.92 -0.22 -7.59
C ALA A 5 -3.14 1.07 -7.84
N LYS A 6 -3.85 2.20 -8.06
CA LYS A 6 -3.22 3.51 -8.28
C LYS A 6 -2.29 3.89 -7.13
N TYR A 7 -2.79 3.88 -5.90
CA TYR A 7 -1.98 4.29 -4.75
C TYR A 7 -0.87 3.29 -4.43
N SER A 8 -1.13 2.00 -4.61
CA SER A 8 -0.10 0.96 -4.48
C SER A 8 1.06 1.19 -5.44
N ASP A 9 0.79 1.45 -6.71
CA ASP A 9 1.84 1.70 -7.71
C ASP A 9 2.65 2.96 -7.39
N GLU A 10 2.00 4.05 -6.96
CA GLU A 10 2.65 5.29 -6.55
C GLU A 10 3.58 5.07 -5.34
N ILE A 11 3.10 4.36 -4.31
CA ILE A 11 3.90 3.99 -3.13
C ILE A 11 5.11 3.14 -3.54
N ARG A 12 4.90 2.16 -4.43
CA ARG A 12 5.96 1.26 -4.88
C ARG A 12 7.04 1.97 -5.68
N GLN A 13 6.68 2.95 -6.51
CA GLN A 13 7.67 3.75 -7.23
C GLN A 13 8.60 4.49 -6.28
N HIS A 14 8.03 5.12 -5.25
CA HIS A 14 8.81 5.78 -4.21
C HIS A 14 9.74 4.82 -3.44
N LEU A 15 9.24 3.62 -3.09
CA LEU A 15 10.06 2.60 -2.44
C LEU A 15 11.20 2.10 -3.32
N LEU A 16 10.94 1.83 -4.60
CA LEU A 16 11.95 1.40 -5.56
C LEU A 16 13.05 2.46 -5.74
N HIS A 17 12.66 3.73 -5.84
CA HIS A 17 13.63 4.84 -5.93
C HIS A 17 14.47 4.97 -4.64
N GLY A 18 13.90 4.63 -3.48
CA GLY A 18 14.61 4.57 -2.20
C GLY A 18 15.47 3.32 -2.00
N GLY A 19 15.47 2.36 -2.93
CA GLY A 19 16.19 1.09 -2.80
C GLY A 19 15.51 0.06 -1.88
N PHE A 20 14.20 0.20 -1.67
CA PHE A 20 13.37 -0.70 -0.86
C PHE A 20 12.63 -1.72 -1.73
N ASP A 21 13.35 -2.41 -2.61
CA ASP A 21 12.80 -3.35 -3.60
C ASP A 21 11.97 -4.47 -2.98
N ASP A 22 12.43 -5.05 -1.88
CA ASP A 22 11.71 -6.11 -1.17
C ASP A 22 10.36 -5.62 -0.67
N GLU A 23 10.31 -4.41 -0.11
CA GLU A 23 9.07 -3.83 0.39
C GLU A 23 8.12 -3.45 -0.76
N ALA A 24 8.66 -2.89 -1.85
CA ALA A 24 7.89 -2.66 -3.06
C ALA A 24 7.33 -3.97 -3.65
N GLY A 25 8.06 -5.07 -3.51
CA GLY A 25 7.63 -6.43 -3.87
C GLY A 25 6.49 -6.94 -3.00
N HIS A 26 6.60 -6.80 -1.67
CA HIS A 26 5.53 -7.19 -0.74
C HIS A 26 4.24 -6.40 -0.97
N ILE A 27 4.32 -5.08 -1.16
CA ILE A 27 3.15 -4.25 -1.47
C ILE A 27 2.49 -4.70 -2.78
N ARG A 28 3.29 -5.05 -3.80
CA ARG A 28 2.76 -5.60 -5.05
C ARG A 28 1.95 -6.86 -4.82
N GLN A 29 2.52 -7.82 -4.09
CA GLN A 29 1.91 -9.12 -3.85
C GLN A 29 0.59 -8.95 -3.12
N LEU A 30 0.58 -8.21 -2.01
CA LEU A 30 -0.64 -8.00 -1.24
C LEU A 30 -1.70 -7.24 -2.06
N THR A 31 -1.29 -6.28 -2.89
CA THR A 31 -2.23 -5.58 -3.78
C THR A 31 -2.85 -6.52 -4.81
N HIS A 32 -2.07 -7.43 -5.38
CA HIS A 32 -2.59 -8.48 -6.25
C HIS A 32 -3.60 -9.35 -5.51
N GLU A 33 -3.27 -9.80 -4.30
CA GLU A 33 -4.19 -10.61 -3.47
C GLU A 33 -5.49 -9.88 -3.12
N VAL A 34 -5.47 -8.57 -2.88
CA VAL A 34 -6.69 -7.78 -2.63
C VAL A 34 -7.60 -7.73 -3.87
N LEU A 35 -6.99 -7.57 -5.05
CA LEU A 35 -7.69 -7.32 -6.31
C LEU A 35 -8.11 -8.60 -7.06
N ASP A 36 -7.55 -9.75 -6.72
CA ASP A 36 -7.88 -11.02 -7.33
C ASP A 36 -9.25 -11.53 -6.85
N GLU A 37 -10.26 -11.43 -7.73
CA GLU A 37 -11.62 -11.89 -7.45
C GLU A 37 -11.75 -13.41 -7.37
N GLN A 38 -10.74 -14.18 -7.81
CA GLN A 38 -10.72 -15.63 -7.69
C GLN A 38 -10.28 -16.09 -6.30
N LEU A 39 -9.66 -15.21 -5.51
CA LEU A 39 -9.25 -15.53 -4.15
C LEU A 39 -10.42 -15.48 -3.16
N PRO A 40 -10.41 -16.32 -2.10
CA PRO A 40 -11.40 -16.27 -1.05
C PRO A 40 -11.50 -14.87 -0.43
N ALA A 41 -12.71 -14.40 -0.14
CA ALA A 41 -12.94 -13.09 0.47
C ALA A 41 -12.11 -12.88 1.76
N GLN A 42 -11.92 -13.93 2.55
CA GLN A 42 -11.09 -13.88 3.76
C GLN A 42 -9.61 -13.60 3.44
N THR A 43 -9.05 -14.23 2.40
CA THR A 43 -7.67 -13.99 1.94
C THR A 43 -7.51 -12.55 1.48
N ARG A 44 -8.43 -12.07 0.64
CA ARG A 44 -8.42 -10.70 0.13
C ARG A 44 -8.53 -9.66 1.25
N ARG A 45 -9.40 -9.91 2.24
CA ARG A 45 -9.55 -9.04 3.43
C ARG A 45 -8.29 -9.06 4.30
N LYS A 46 -7.67 -10.22 4.50
CA LYS A 46 -6.40 -10.33 5.24
C LYS A 46 -5.30 -9.51 4.55
N ALA A 47 -5.13 -9.66 3.24
CA ALA A 47 -4.16 -8.88 2.47
C ALA A 47 -4.42 -7.36 2.57
N ALA A 48 -5.69 -6.94 2.60
CA ALA A 48 -6.04 -5.52 2.78
C ALA A 48 -5.68 -5.01 4.19
N VAL A 49 -5.88 -5.81 5.24
CA VAL A 49 -5.43 -5.47 6.60
C VAL A 49 -3.91 -5.38 6.66
N ASP A 50 -3.21 -6.36 6.09
CA ASP A 50 -1.75 -6.38 6.04
C ASP A 50 -1.20 -5.15 5.30
N LEU A 51 -1.88 -4.62 4.28
CA LEU A 51 -1.52 -3.35 3.62
C LEU A 51 -1.82 -2.11 4.48
N ILE A 52 -2.92 -2.10 5.25
CA ILE A 52 -3.27 -0.98 6.14
C ILE A 52 -2.21 -0.83 7.23
N ASP A 53 -1.72 -1.94 7.80
CA ASP A 53 -0.67 -1.90 8.83
C ASP A 53 0.62 -1.26 8.30
N ARG A 54 0.90 -1.41 7.00
CA ARG A 54 2.02 -0.79 6.29
C ARG A 54 1.80 0.67 5.93
N CYS A 55 0.56 1.16 6.00
CA CYS A 55 0.26 2.58 5.82
C CYS A 55 0.57 3.41 7.08
N HIS A 56 0.93 2.78 8.19
CA HIS A 56 1.27 3.49 9.41
C HIS A 56 2.60 4.24 9.21
N VAL A 57 2.63 5.55 9.44
CA VAL A 57 3.83 6.38 9.20
C VAL A 57 5.08 5.88 9.94
N ARG A 58 4.96 5.34 11.16
CA ARG A 58 6.08 4.66 11.86
C ARG A 58 6.69 3.46 11.11
N TRP A 59 5.94 2.81 10.25
CA TRP A 59 6.41 1.64 9.50
C TRP A 59 7.34 2.03 8.33
N LEU A 60 7.18 3.26 7.82
CA LEU A 60 7.97 3.81 6.72
C LEU A 60 8.74 5.08 7.11
N GLY A 61 8.57 5.56 8.34
CA GLY A 61 9.09 6.84 8.83
C GLY A 61 10.56 6.81 9.19
N ASP A 62 11.13 5.60 9.34
CA ASP A 62 12.57 5.39 9.45
C ASP A 62 13.24 5.35 8.06
N TYR A 63 12.46 5.29 6.98
CA TYR A 63 12.98 5.31 5.62
C TYR A 63 13.06 6.73 5.07
N TYR A 64 14.24 7.09 4.59
CA TYR A 64 14.40 8.26 3.75
C TYR A 64 13.91 7.92 2.33
N ILE A 65 12.77 8.48 1.94
CA ILE A 65 12.27 8.39 0.57
C ILE A 65 12.75 9.64 -0.19
N PRO A 66 13.71 9.51 -1.13
CA PRO A 66 14.46 10.65 -1.67
C PRO A 66 13.60 11.65 -2.46
N ASP A 67 12.51 11.19 -3.07
CA ASP A 67 11.75 11.96 -4.07
C ASP A 67 10.40 12.49 -3.54
N ILE A 68 10.13 12.38 -2.23
CA ILE A 68 8.88 12.83 -1.64
C ILE A 68 9.10 13.38 -0.22
N ASP A 69 8.47 14.52 0.08
CA ASP A 69 8.51 15.05 1.43
C ASP A 69 7.60 14.25 2.38
N TYR A 70 7.87 14.35 3.68
CA TYR A 70 7.17 13.59 4.71
C TYR A 70 5.64 13.83 4.72
N ASN A 71 5.19 15.06 4.43
CA ASN A 71 3.77 15.38 4.42
C ASN A 71 3.08 14.76 3.20
N ALA A 72 3.70 14.87 2.02
CA ALA A 72 3.22 14.24 0.80
C ALA A 72 3.15 12.71 0.97
N TRP A 73 4.17 12.11 1.57
CA TRP A 73 4.21 10.69 1.89
C TRP A 73 3.09 10.27 2.85
N GLY A 74 2.94 10.96 3.98
CA GLY A 74 1.88 10.69 4.95
C GLY A 74 0.48 10.85 4.35
N ASN A 75 0.29 11.83 3.46
CA ASN A 75 -0.96 12.01 2.72
C ASN A 75 -1.26 10.86 1.77
N LEU A 76 -0.25 10.36 1.04
CA LEU A 76 -0.38 9.21 0.15
C LEU A 76 -0.79 7.96 0.93
N LEU A 77 -0.09 7.64 2.03
CA LEU A 77 -0.42 6.51 2.90
C LEU A 77 -1.83 6.62 3.50
N THR A 78 -2.23 7.82 3.91
CA THR A 78 -3.58 8.07 4.44
C THR A 78 -4.67 7.81 3.39
N ARG A 79 -4.45 8.24 2.14
CA ARG A 79 -5.39 8.00 1.04
C ARG A 79 -5.47 6.52 0.67
N PHE A 80 -4.33 5.82 0.68
CA PHE A 80 -4.29 4.39 0.44
C PHE A 80 -5.04 3.61 1.52
N ALA A 81 -4.77 3.89 2.79
CA ALA A 81 -5.47 3.29 3.92
C ALA A 81 -6.99 3.52 3.85
N LYS A 82 -7.44 4.72 3.45
CA LYS A 82 -8.88 5.00 3.25
C LYS A 82 -9.48 4.10 2.16
N ALA A 83 -8.81 3.94 1.02
CA ALA A 83 -9.28 3.08 -0.06
C ALA A 83 -9.40 1.60 0.38
N LEU A 84 -8.41 1.11 1.12
CA LEU A 84 -8.41 -0.25 1.68
C LEU A 84 -9.53 -0.43 2.72
N ASN A 85 -9.75 0.55 3.59
CA ASN A 85 -10.85 0.52 4.55
C ASN A 85 -12.23 0.54 3.88
N THR A 86 -12.39 1.23 2.75
CA THR A 86 -13.62 1.16 1.95
C THR A 86 -13.83 -0.24 1.40
N PHE A 87 -12.77 -0.88 0.87
CA PHE A 87 -12.83 -2.27 0.40
C PHE A 87 -13.19 -3.26 1.53
N LEU A 88 -12.67 -3.06 2.74
CA LEU A 88 -13.01 -3.91 3.88
C LEU A 88 -14.47 -3.78 4.37
N ARG A 89 -15.21 -2.78 3.89
CA ARG A 89 -16.64 -2.58 4.20
C ARG A 89 -17.56 -3.18 3.15
N THR A 90 -17.03 -3.55 1.98
CA THR A 90 -17.75 -4.32 0.96
C THR A 90 -17.74 -5.82 1.26
#